data_AF-R7SK25-F1
#
_entry.id   AF-R7SK25-F1
#
_cell.length_a   1.000
_cell.length_b   1.000
_cell.length_c   1.000
_cell.angle_alpha   90.00
_cell.angle_beta   90.00
_cell.angle_gamma   90.00
#
_symmetry.space_group_name_H-M   'P 1'
#
loop_
_entity.id
_entity.type
_entity.pdbx_description
1 polymer ?
#
loop_
_entity_poly.entity_id
_entity_poly.type
_entity_poly.pdbx_seq_one_letter_code
_entity_poly.pdbx_strand_id
1 'polypeptide(L)'
;MSETNAEPGPSTVKEIRITTHGKIKTWVAFALEHFKNHEAAPLVLHTLPASKGKAPTVDDQAGVQDDAPQGHPPGEKDNVARPKTNGLHPTMSTIPRLISVVEIIKREYLKTLDPTLARQGSLSGLHQYNEIGSLEGEGLLEGSGNDEQDRQEALLQALSGRNHLKQKRTAFMRVTLCRKEAPDLVRRGATYQQPAVRKLTKSTRARLKKKQNKAERAQAGVSV
;
A
#
# COMPACT_ATOMS: atom_id res chain seq x y z
N MET A 1 -5.31 -4.63 -41.68
CA MET A 1 -5.15 -5.33 -40.39
C MET A 1 -3.81 -4.87 -39.82
N SER A 2 -3.83 -3.87 -38.95
CA SER A 2 -2.63 -3.23 -38.40
C SER A 2 -2.64 -3.46 -36.90
N GLU A 3 -1.91 -4.48 -36.47
CA GLU A 3 -1.62 -4.76 -35.07
C GLU A 3 -0.56 -3.76 -34.60
N THR A 4 -0.96 -2.81 -33.76
CA THR A 4 -0.02 -1.91 -33.09
C THR A 4 0.63 -2.66 -31.92
N ASN A 5 1.89 -3.05 -32.10
CA ASN A 5 2.80 -3.46 -31.03
C ASN A 5 2.96 -2.31 -30.02
N ALA A 6 2.26 -2.40 -28.90
CA ALA A 6 2.58 -1.61 -27.71
C ALA A 6 3.74 -2.31 -27.00
N GLU A 7 4.94 -1.77 -27.14
CA GLU A 7 6.11 -2.14 -26.35
C GLU A 7 5.79 -2.08 -24.85
N PRO A 8 6.04 -3.14 -24.07
CA PRO A 8 5.95 -3.08 -22.62
C PRO A 8 7.22 -2.38 -22.12
N GLY A 9 7.19 -1.04 -22.08
CA GLY A 9 8.18 -0.29 -21.30
C GLY A 9 8.26 -0.86 -19.87
N PRO A 10 9.41 -0.74 -19.18
CA PRO A 10 9.61 -1.37 -17.88
C PRO A 10 8.52 -0.90 -16.93
N SER A 11 7.54 -1.76 -16.67
CA SER A 11 6.42 -1.47 -15.77
C SER A 11 6.99 -1.46 -14.36
N THR A 12 7.57 -0.33 -13.97
CA THR A 12 8.10 -0.10 -12.64
C THR A 12 6.94 -0.27 -11.67
N VAL A 13 6.94 -1.38 -10.94
CA VAL A 13 5.99 -1.67 -9.88
C VAL A 13 6.07 -0.51 -8.89
N LYS A 14 4.96 0.19 -8.68
CA LYS A 14 4.91 1.28 -7.72
C LYS A 14 4.66 0.72 -6.34
N GLU A 15 5.41 1.22 -5.35
CA GLU A 15 5.34 0.78 -3.97
C GLU A 15 5.03 1.95 -3.03
N ILE A 16 4.19 1.70 -2.03
CA ILE A 16 3.81 2.67 -0.99
C ILE A 16 4.10 2.07 0.38
N ARG A 17 4.97 2.73 1.13
CA ARG A 17 5.18 2.43 2.55
C ARG A 17 4.08 3.04 3.41
N ILE A 18 3.41 2.23 4.21
CA ILE A 18 2.48 2.70 5.24
C ILE A 18 3.26 3.02 6.51
N THR A 19 3.10 4.25 7.00
CA THR A 19 3.80 4.76 8.18
C THR A 19 2.80 5.20 9.27
N THR A 20 3.27 5.34 10.51
CA THR A 20 2.42 5.75 11.64
C THR A 20 1.80 7.13 11.44
N HIS A 21 2.56 8.08 10.90
CA HIS A 21 2.16 9.49 10.80
C HIS A 21 1.66 9.91 9.41
N GLY A 22 1.69 9.04 8.41
CA GLY A 22 1.23 9.38 7.06
C GLY A 22 -0.29 9.49 6.96
N LYS A 23 -0.80 10.38 6.11
CA LYS A 23 -2.24 10.64 5.97
C LYS A 23 -2.89 9.59 5.08
N ILE A 24 -3.90 8.88 5.61
CA ILE A 24 -4.65 7.84 4.86
C ILE A 24 -5.20 8.38 3.54
N LYS A 25 -5.80 9.58 3.57
CA LYS A 25 -6.40 10.21 2.37
C LYS A 25 -5.39 10.35 1.23
N THR A 26 -4.13 10.66 1.53
CA THR A 26 -3.08 10.81 0.52
C THR A 26 -2.76 9.49 -0.17
N TRP A 27 -2.60 8.39 0.59
CA TRP A 27 -2.36 7.07 0.00
C TRP A 27 -3.54 6.58 -0.83
N VAL A 28 -4.76 6.80 -0.35
CA VAL A 28 -5.98 6.42 -1.08
C VAL A 28 -6.09 7.21 -2.39
N ALA A 29 -5.92 8.53 -2.34
CA ALA A 29 -5.97 9.38 -3.53
C ALA A 29 -4.92 8.96 -4.57
N PHE A 30 -3.67 8.78 -4.14
CA PHE A 30 -2.59 8.30 -5.00
C PHE A 30 -2.91 6.93 -5.61
N ALA A 31 -3.44 5.98 -4.83
CA ALA A 31 -3.76 4.64 -5.33
C ALA A 31 -4.87 4.67 -6.39
N LEU A 32 -5.92 5.47 -6.17
CA LEU A 32 -7.02 5.61 -7.14
C LEU A 32 -6.54 6.28 -8.43
N GLU A 33 -5.70 7.30 -8.32
CA GLU A 33 -5.06 7.94 -9.47
C GLU A 33 -4.13 6.97 -10.22
N HIS A 34 -3.37 6.15 -9.49
CA HIS A 34 -2.51 5.12 -10.07
C HIS A 34 -3.31 4.15 -10.94
N PHE A 35 -4.43 3.62 -10.45
CA PHE A 35 -5.28 2.69 -11.23
C PHE A 35 -6.04 3.34 -12.38
N LYS A 36 -6.25 4.66 -12.32
CA LYS A 36 -6.82 5.44 -13.41
C LYS A 36 -5.82 5.62 -14.55
N ASN A 37 -4.57 5.93 -14.22
CA ASN A 37 -3.54 6.29 -15.20
C ASN A 37 -2.72 5.07 -15.68
N HIS A 38 -2.69 3.97 -14.91
CA HIS A 38 -1.87 2.79 -15.21
C HIS A 38 -2.72 1.52 -15.05
N GLU A 39 -3.48 1.17 -16.10
CA GLU A 39 -4.44 0.08 -16.05
C GLU A 39 -3.82 -1.30 -15.78
N ALA A 40 -2.62 -1.55 -16.31
CA ALA A 40 -1.94 -2.85 -16.19
C ALA A 40 -0.96 -2.93 -15.01
N ALA A 41 -0.57 -1.80 -14.41
CA ALA A 41 0.53 -1.78 -13.43
C ALA A 41 0.03 -2.13 -12.01
N PRO A 42 0.62 -3.14 -11.35
CA PRO A 42 0.30 -3.46 -9.96
C PRO A 42 0.73 -2.33 -9.02
N LEU A 43 0.04 -2.22 -7.88
CA LEU A 43 0.40 -1.31 -6.78
C LEU A 43 0.67 -2.12 -5.52
N VAL A 44 1.84 -1.95 -4.93
CA VAL A 44 2.24 -2.63 -3.69
C VAL A 44 2.12 -1.67 -2.52
N LEU A 45 1.46 -2.09 -1.44
CA LEU A 45 1.43 -1.37 -0.17
C LEU A 45 2.08 -2.24 0.91
N HIS A 46 3.01 -1.70 1.69
CA HIS A 46 3.80 -2.51 2.62
C HIS A 46 4.13 -1.80 3.94
N THR A 47 4.56 -2.58 4.94
CA THR A 47 5.03 -2.07 6.24
C THR A 47 6.54 -2.15 6.45
N LEU A 48 7.30 -2.61 5.44
CA LEU A 48 8.77 -2.69 5.49
C LEU A 48 9.40 -1.35 5.93
N PRO A 49 10.51 -1.39 6.70
CA PRO A 49 11.22 -0.20 7.14
C PRO A 49 11.76 0.63 5.97
N ALA A 50 12.19 1.86 6.25
CA ALA A 50 12.85 2.67 5.23
C ALA A 50 14.20 2.06 4.86
N SER A 51 14.42 1.79 3.57
CA SER A 51 15.73 1.44 3.04
C SER A 51 16.69 2.59 3.36
N LYS A 52 17.66 2.36 4.24
CA LYS A 52 18.78 3.28 4.44
C LYS A 52 19.58 3.28 3.13
N GLY A 53 19.49 4.34 2.32
CA GLY A 53 20.40 4.49 1.17
C GLY A 53 19.79 4.84 -0.19
N LYS A 54 18.48 5.10 -0.31
CA LYS A 54 17.95 5.73 -1.53
C LYS A 54 17.12 6.95 -1.18
N ALA A 55 17.74 8.13 -1.26
CA ALA A 55 17.00 9.37 -1.38
C ALA A 55 16.01 9.22 -2.55
N PRO A 56 14.78 9.74 -2.44
CA PRO A 56 13.89 9.80 -3.58
C PRO A 56 14.56 10.67 -4.66
N THR A 57 14.86 10.08 -5.81
CA THR A 57 15.11 10.83 -7.05
C THR A 57 13.80 11.53 -7.41
N VAL A 58 13.69 12.78 -6.97
CA VAL A 58 12.69 13.73 -7.45
C VAL A 58 13.44 14.62 -8.42
N ASP A 59 13.31 14.31 -9.71
CA ASP A 59 13.45 15.32 -10.76
C ASP A 59 12.29 16.31 -10.59
N ASP A 60 12.57 17.52 -10.10
CA ASP A 60 12.36 18.80 -10.79
C ASP A 60 12.46 19.99 -9.80
N GLN A 61 12.89 21.14 -10.34
CA GLN A 61 13.51 22.29 -9.69
C GLN A 61 12.54 23.26 -8.97
N ALA A 62 13.06 23.88 -7.90
CA ALA A 62 13.03 25.32 -7.53
C ALA A 62 13.29 25.42 -6.00
N GLY A 63 14.36 25.98 -5.45
CA GLY A 63 15.31 26.97 -5.94
C GLY A 63 14.94 28.37 -5.46
N VAL A 64 15.12 28.69 -4.16
CA VAL A 64 15.58 30.02 -3.65
C VAL A 64 16.29 29.82 -2.29
N GLN A 65 17.52 30.32 -2.21
CA GLN A 65 18.40 30.45 -1.04
C GLN A 65 18.13 31.74 -0.27
N ASP A 66 18.43 31.74 1.03
CA ASP A 66 18.99 32.83 1.87
C ASP A 66 18.77 32.41 3.33
N ASP A 67 19.58 32.69 4.33
CA ASP A 67 20.98 33.09 4.50
C ASP A 67 21.25 32.78 5.99
N ALA A 68 22.47 32.39 6.37
CA ALA A 68 22.82 32.16 7.78
C ALA A 68 23.15 33.52 8.47
N PRO A 69 23.16 33.67 9.82
CA PRO A 69 24.25 33.09 10.63
C PRO A 69 23.95 32.72 12.11
N GLN A 70 24.84 31.84 12.58
CA GLN A 70 25.30 31.45 13.92
C GLN A 70 24.77 32.11 15.22
N GLY A 71 24.54 31.27 16.23
CA GLY A 71 24.55 31.60 17.66
C GLY A 71 24.49 30.35 18.57
N HIS A 72 25.57 30.03 19.27
CA HIS A 72 25.71 28.97 20.29
C HIS A 72 25.13 29.42 21.68
N PRO A 73 25.13 28.58 22.76
CA PRO A 73 23.97 27.92 23.35
C PRO A 73 23.54 28.57 24.70
N PRO A 74 22.40 28.17 25.30
CA PRO A 74 22.54 27.47 26.58
C PRO A 74 21.38 26.49 26.87
N GLY A 75 21.66 25.45 27.66
CA GLY A 75 20.60 24.68 28.31
C GLY A 75 20.82 23.18 28.28
N GLU A 76 21.89 22.74 28.93
CA GLU A 76 22.06 21.39 29.42
C GLU A 76 20.89 21.07 30.37
N LYS A 77 19.86 20.43 29.84
CA LYS A 77 18.88 19.69 30.62
C LYS A 77 19.05 18.24 30.22
N ASP A 78 19.76 17.52 31.08
CA ASP A 78 19.75 16.06 31.15
C ASP A 78 18.32 15.54 31.30
N ASN A 79 17.60 15.48 30.19
CA ASN A 79 16.51 14.54 30.02
C ASN A 79 17.17 13.21 29.68
N VAL A 80 17.62 12.51 30.73
CA VAL A 80 17.85 11.08 30.67
C VAL A 80 16.55 10.44 30.22
N ALA A 81 16.45 10.23 28.90
CA ALA A 81 15.32 9.61 28.25
C ALA A 81 15.20 8.21 28.84
N ARG A 82 14.26 8.04 29.77
CA ARG A 82 13.86 6.71 30.24
C ARG A 82 13.55 5.89 28.98
N PRO A 83 14.16 4.70 28.78
CA PRO A 83 13.87 3.87 27.62
C PRO A 83 12.45 3.31 27.77
N LYS A 84 11.45 4.10 27.37
CA LYS A 84 10.14 3.56 27.06
C LYS A 84 10.31 2.87 25.72
N THR A 85 10.16 1.55 25.69
CA THR A 85 8.97 0.95 25.09
C THR A 85 9.08 -0.58 25.06
N ASN A 86 8.21 -1.25 25.83
CA ASN A 86 7.74 -2.60 25.50
C ASN A 86 6.80 -2.57 24.27
N GLY A 87 7.08 -1.70 23.31
CA GLY A 87 6.25 -1.45 22.14
C GLY A 87 6.56 -2.44 21.03
N LEU A 88 5.55 -2.80 20.26
CA LEU A 88 5.73 -3.54 19.01
C LEU A 88 6.62 -2.72 18.05
N HIS A 89 7.44 -3.42 17.26
CA HIS A 89 8.26 -2.79 16.21
C HIS A 89 7.36 -1.98 15.25
N PRO A 90 7.79 -0.81 14.72
CA PRO A 90 6.97 0.03 13.85
C PRO A 90 6.34 -0.68 12.64
N THR A 91 7.08 -1.61 12.04
CA THR A 91 6.59 -2.47 10.95
C THR A 91 5.38 -3.31 11.36
N MET A 92 5.35 -3.79 12.60
CA MET A 92 4.23 -4.59 13.13
C MET A 92 3.06 -3.70 13.56
N SER A 93 3.34 -2.56 14.19
CA SER A 93 2.30 -1.64 14.67
C SER A 93 1.52 -0.96 13.54
N THR A 94 2.08 -0.91 12.33
CA THR A 94 1.44 -0.33 11.14
C THR A 94 0.60 -1.33 10.32
N ILE A 95 0.66 -2.64 10.59
CA ILE A 95 -0.11 -3.66 9.85
C ILE A 95 -1.63 -3.40 9.88
N PRO A 96 -2.26 -3.12 11.04
CA PRO A 96 -3.69 -2.82 11.08
C PRO A 96 -4.07 -1.58 10.25
N ARG A 97 -3.16 -0.60 10.20
CA ARG A 97 -3.33 0.62 9.39
C ARG A 97 -3.22 0.31 7.91
N LEU A 98 -2.26 -0.52 7.49
CA LEU A 98 -2.14 -0.99 6.10
C LEU A 98 -3.43 -1.65 5.62
N ILE A 99 -3.98 -2.58 6.41
CA ILE A 99 -5.24 -3.26 6.08
C ILE A 99 -6.37 -2.22 5.92
N SER A 100 -6.47 -1.27 6.85
CA SER A 100 -7.47 -0.20 6.77
C SER A 100 -7.37 0.62 5.49
N VAL A 101 -6.15 0.98 5.06
CA VAL A 101 -5.90 1.72 3.82
C VAL A 101 -6.31 0.90 2.60
N VAL A 102 -5.86 -0.35 2.51
CA VAL A 102 -6.21 -1.27 1.43
C VAL A 102 -7.73 -1.44 1.29
N GLU A 103 -8.43 -1.62 2.41
CA GLU A 103 -9.89 -1.77 2.41
C GLU A 103 -10.61 -0.50 1.96
N ILE A 104 -10.10 0.69 2.31
CA ILE A 104 -10.65 1.96 1.82
C ILE A 104 -10.42 2.07 0.31
N ILE A 105 -9.21 1.77 -0.18
CA ILE A 105 -8.90 1.80 -1.63
C ILE A 105 -9.86 0.91 -2.40
N LYS A 106 -10.04 -0.34 -1.98
CA LYS A 106 -10.97 -1.28 -2.65
C LYS A 106 -12.39 -0.75 -2.69
N ARG A 107 -12.90 -0.18 -1.58
CA ARG A 107 -14.25 0.40 -1.51
C ARG A 107 -14.42 1.62 -2.40
N GLU A 108 -13.46 2.55 -2.38
CA GLU A 108 -13.52 3.75 -3.22
C GLU A 108 -13.37 3.42 -4.70
N TYR A 109 -12.48 2.48 -5.06
CA TYR A 109 -12.32 2.02 -6.43
C TYR A 109 -13.64 1.47 -7.00
N LEU A 110 -14.36 0.63 -6.25
CA LEU A 110 -15.67 0.13 -6.65
C LEU A 110 -16.75 1.23 -6.83
N LYS A 111 -16.58 2.40 -6.22
CA LYS A 111 -17.46 3.55 -6.43
C LYS A 111 -17.16 4.26 -7.75
N THR A 112 -15.90 4.27 -8.17
CA THR A 112 -15.47 4.89 -9.44
C THR A 112 -15.86 4.07 -10.67
N LEU A 113 -16.07 2.76 -10.53
CA LEU A 113 -16.52 1.91 -11.63
C LEU A 113 -17.93 2.28 -12.10
N ASP A 114 -18.11 2.32 -13.42
CA ASP A 114 -19.42 2.59 -14.02
C ASP A 114 -20.42 1.48 -13.61
N PRO A 115 -21.54 1.84 -12.96
CA PRO A 115 -22.57 0.88 -12.56
C PRO A 115 -23.22 0.16 -13.75
N THR A 116 -23.11 0.65 -14.98
CA THR A 116 -23.66 -0.01 -16.18
C THR A 116 -22.76 -1.16 -16.63
N LEU A 117 -21.46 -0.92 -16.77
CA LEU A 117 -20.46 -1.93 -17.13
C LEU A 117 -20.26 -2.98 -16.02
N ALA A 118 -20.39 -2.57 -14.75
CA ALA A 118 -20.39 -3.50 -13.63
C ALA A 118 -21.56 -4.52 -13.67
N ARG A 119 -22.71 -4.16 -14.27
CA ARG A 119 -23.85 -5.10 -14.42
C ARG A 119 -23.60 -6.17 -15.47
N GLN A 120 -22.80 -5.86 -16.49
CA GLN A 120 -22.44 -6.80 -17.54
C GLN A 120 -21.37 -7.80 -17.09
N GLY A 121 -20.91 -7.71 -15.83
CA GLY A 121 -19.84 -8.55 -15.30
C GLY A 121 -18.45 -8.17 -15.82
N SER A 122 -18.36 -7.09 -16.62
CA SER A 122 -17.12 -6.68 -17.28
C SER A 122 -16.16 -5.91 -16.38
N LEU A 123 -16.64 -5.37 -15.24
CA LEU A 123 -15.81 -4.63 -14.28
C LEU A 123 -15.87 -5.29 -12.91
N SER A 124 -14.80 -6.02 -12.58
CA SER A 124 -14.50 -6.54 -11.25
C SER A 124 -13.75 -5.50 -10.41
N GLY A 125 -13.73 -5.69 -9.09
CA GLY A 125 -12.89 -4.89 -8.19
C GLY A 125 -11.39 -5.15 -8.40
N LEU A 126 -10.58 -4.81 -7.40
CA LEU A 126 -9.15 -5.12 -7.43
C LEU A 126 -8.88 -6.55 -6.95
N HIS A 127 -8.02 -7.25 -7.67
CA HIS A 127 -7.38 -8.50 -7.24
C HIS A 127 -6.37 -8.18 -6.15
N GLN A 128 -6.32 -9.02 -5.11
CA GLN A 128 -5.44 -8.80 -3.96
C GLN A 128 -4.54 -10.01 -3.74
N TYR A 129 -3.26 -9.74 -3.51
CA TYR A 129 -2.25 -10.73 -3.16
C TYR A 129 -1.56 -10.30 -1.86
N ASN A 130 -1.58 -11.17 -0.86
CA ASN A 130 -1.03 -10.89 0.46
C ASN A 130 0.25 -11.68 0.69
N GLU A 131 1.29 -11.00 1.15
CA GLU A 131 2.55 -11.61 1.55
C GLU A 131 2.84 -11.21 3.00
N ILE A 132 3.25 -12.18 3.81
CA ILE A 132 3.66 -11.97 5.21
C ILE A 132 5.05 -12.59 5.35
N GLY A 133 5.98 -11.84 5.94
CA GLY A 133 7.33 -12.32 6.18
C GLY A 133 7.87 -11.78 7.50
N SER A 134 9.14 -12.10 7.76
CA SER A 134 9.90 -11.58 8.89
C SER A 134 11.12 -10.83 8.38
N LEU A 135 11.40 -9.65 8.93
CA LEU A 135 12.54 -8.82 8.53
C LEU A 135 13.88 -9.55 8.69
N GLU A 136 13.98 -10.42 9.70
CA GLU A 136 15.15 -11.27 9.93
C GLU A 136 15.36 -12.30 8.79
N GLY A 137 14.28 -12.74 8.15
CA GLY A 137 14.34 -13.69 7.03
C GLY A 137 14.65 -13.05 5.68
N GLU A 138 14.41 -11.75 5.53
CA GLU A 138 14.75 -10.98 4.32
C GLU A 138 16.13 -10.30 4.39
N GLY A 139 16.86 -10.44 5.51
CA GLY A 139 18.16 -9.78 5.70
C GLY A 139 18.06 -8.26 5.89
N LEU A 140 16.85 -7.71 6.12
CA LEU A 140 16.64 -6.26 6.28
C LEU A 140 17.01 -5.70 7.66
N LEU A 141 17.29 -6.58 8.63
CA LEU A 141 17.65 -6.25 10.00
C LEU A 141 19.14 -6.42 10.31
N GLU A 142 19.93 -6.93 9.37
CA GLU A 142 21.38 -7.03 9.55
C GLU A 142 21.98 -5.62 9.43
N GLY A 143 22.34 -5.06 10.60
CA GLY A 143 22.87 -3.71 10.75
C GLY A 143 24.17 -3.51 9.99
N SER A 144 24.38 -2.29 9.50
CA SER A 144 25.55 -1.88 8.71
C SER A 144 26.50 -1.01 9.55
N GLY A 145 26.91 -1.47 10.73
CA GLY A 145 27.80 -0.69 11.60
C GLY A 145 27.71 -1.09 13.07
N ASN A 146 28.82 -1.62 13.59
CA ASN A 146 28.99 -2.32 14.87
C ASN A 146 28.40 -3.74 14.94
N ASP A 147 28.46 -4.45 13.80
CA ASP A 147 27.94 -5.80 13.59
C ASP A 147 28.28 -6.79 14.71
N GLU A 148 29.48 -6.69 15.30
CA GLU A 148 29.91 -7.60 16.36
C GLU A 148 29.28 -7.27 17.74
N GLN A 149 29.11 -5.99 18.09
CA GLN A 149 28.44 -5.61 19.34
C GLN A 149 26.94 -5.92 19.27
N ASP A 150 26.28 -5.57 18.17
CA ASP A 150 24.86 -5.85 17.97
C ASP A 150 24.59 -7.37 17.95
N ARG A 151 25.50 -8.15 17.35
CA ARG A 151 25.44 -9.61 17.38
C ARG A 151 25.63 -10.18 18.79
N GLN A 152 26.59 -9.67 19.56
CA GLN A 152 26.83 -10.09 20.94
C GLN A 152 25.61 -9.78 21.83
N GLU A 153 25.02 -8.60 21.69
CA GLU A 153 23.79 -8.24 22.40
C GLU A 153 22.62 -9.14 21.99
N ALA A 154 22.45 -9.42 20.70
CA ALA A 154 21.41 -10.33 20.22
C ALA A 154 21.58 -11.76 20.77
N LEU A 155 22.82 -12.26 20.83
CA LEU A 155 23.13 -13.56 21.43
C LEU A 155 22.86 -13.58 22.93
N LEU A 156 23.32 -12.57 23.67
CA LEU A 156 23.05 -12.43 25.11
C LEU A 156 21.54 -12.35 25.37
N GLN A 157 20.80 -11.60 24.56
CA GLN A 157 19.35 -11.52 24.67
C GLN A 157 18.67 -12.86 24.39
N ALA A 158 19.11 -13.59 23.37
CA ALA A 158 18.59 -14.92 23.05
C ALA A 158 18.87 -15.92 24.18
N LEU A 159 20.06 -15.87 24.77
CA LEU A 159 20.50 -16.71 25.89
C LEU A 159 19.93 -16.29 27.26
N SER A 160 19.36 -15.08 27.39
CA SER A 160 18.72 -14.58 28.63
C SER A 160 17.47 -15.35 29.06
N GLY A 161 17.03 -16.34 28.29
CA GLY A 161 15.87 -17.16 28.66
C GLY A 161 16.23 -18.17 29.74
N ARG A 162 15.46 -18.15 30.84
CA ARG A 162 15.70 -18.96 32.04
C ARG A 162 15.88 -20.46 31.76
N ASN A 163 15.10 -21.00 30.80
CA ASN A 163 15.11 -22.42 30.43
C ASN A 163 15.20 -22.67 28.91
N HIS A 164 14.98 -21.64 28.06
CA HIS A 164 14.89 -21.79 26.60
C HIS A 164 15.39 -20.53 25.88
N LEU A 165 15.92 -20.69 24.67
CA LEU A 165 16.35 -19.58 23.81
C LEU A 165 15.15 -18.68 23.45
N LYS A 166 15.28 -17.36 23.65
CA LYS A 166 14.27 -16.39 23.23
C LYS A 166 14.46 -16.04 21.75
N GLN A 167 13.46 -16.32 20.91
CA GLN A 167 13.44 -15.88 19.52
C GLN A 167 12.49 -14.70 19.35
N LYS A 168 13.03 -13.56 18.92
CA LYS A 168 12.24 -12.38 18.53
C LYS A 168 12.16 -12.34 17.01
N ARG A 169 10.95 -12.19 16.46
CA ARG A 169 10.73 -12.01 15.02
C ARG A 169 9.91 -10.77 14.77
N THR A 170 10.29 -10.03 13.74
CA THR A 170 9.69 -8.77 13.36
C THR A 170 8.91 -8.97 12.07
N ALA A 171 7.60 -9.18 12.21
CA ALA A 171 6.75 -9.43 11.06
C ALA A 171 6.55 -8.17 10.20
N PHE A 172 6.48 -8.35 8.88
CA PHE A 172 6.01 -7.35 7.93
C PHE A 172 4.88 -7.92 7.06
N MET A 173 4.15 -7.03 6.40
CA MET A 173 3.13 -7.39 5.43
C MET A 173 3.30 -6.57 4.16
N ARG A 174 3.09 -7.21 3.01
CA ARG A 174 2.92 -6.58 1.69
C ARG A 174 1.57 -6.98 1.13
N VAL A 175 0.89 -6.02 0.51
CA VAL A 175 -0.38 -6.23 -0.18
C VAL A 175 -0.26 -5.66 -1.58
N THR A 176 -0.39 -6.52 -2.58
CA THR A 176 -0.35 -6.14 -3.98
C THR A 176 -1.76 -6.10 -4.53
N LEU A 177 -2.15 -4.96 -5.10
CA LEU A 177 -3.45 -4.72 -5.71
C LEU A 177 -3.31 -4.59 -7.23
N CYS A 178 -4.12 -5.35 -7.97
CA CYS A 178 -4.06 -5.41 -9.44
C CYS A 178 -5.48 -5.34 -10.05
N ARG A 179 -5.60 -4.80 -11.27
CA ARG A 179 -6.86 -4.86 -12.05
C ARG A 179 -7.03 -6.18 -12.81
N LYS A 180 -5.92 -6.86 -13.10
CA LYS A 180 -5.87 -8.17 -13.76
C LYS A 180 -5.29 -9.20 -12.80
N GLU A 181 -5.57 -10.47 -13.05
CA GLU A 181 -4.95 -11.57 -12.31
C GLU A 181 -3.45 -11.62 -12.56
N ALA A 182 -2.68 -11.86 -11.50
CA ALA A 182 -1.23 -12.00 -11.49
C ALA A 182 -0.84 -13.35 -10.84
N PRO A 183 -0.95 -14.48 -11.57
CA PRO A 183 -0.70 -15.82 -11.02
C PRO A 183 0.76 -16.01 -10.57
N ASP A 184 1.70 -15.24 -11.10
CA ASP A 184 3.11 -15.28 -10.70
C ASP A 184 3.33 -14.92 -9.23
N LEU A 185 2.48 -14.06 -8.66
CA LEU A 185 2.56 -13.72 -7.23
C LEU A 185 2.17 -14.91 -6.35
N VAL A 186 1.20 -15.71 -6.78
CA VAL A 186 0.82 -16.94 -6.06
C VAL A 186 1.95 -17.98 -6.12
N ARG A 187 2.62 -18.10 -7.27
CA ARG A 187 3.81 -18.97 -7.40
C ARG A 187 4.95 -18.55 -6.46
N ARG A 188 5.04 -17.27 -6.13
CA ARG A 188 6.00 -16.72 -5.15
C ARG A 188 5.55 -16.87 -3.69
N GLY A 189 4.40 -17.50 -3.44
CA GLY A 189 3.87 -17.76 -2.10
C GLY A 189 2.87 -16.73 -1.58
N ALA A 190 2.41 -15.78 -2.41
CA ALA A 190 1.39 -14.83 -1.99
C ALA A 190 -0.01 -15.49 -1.91
N THR A 191 -0.77 -15.14 -0.89
CA THR A 191 -2.16 -15.59 -0.74
C THR A 191 -3.08 -14.73 -1.60
N TYR A 192 -3.77 -15.35 -2.56
CA TYR A 192 -4.71 -14.67 -3.46
C TYR A 192 -6.09 -14.47 -2.82
N GLN A 193 -6.66 -13.30 -3.03
CA GLN A 193 -8.05 -12.97 -2.70
C GLN A 193 -8.76 -12.36 -3.92
N GLN A 194 -9.91 -12.95 -4.26
CA GLN A 194 -10.71 -12.52 -5.39
C GLN A 194 -11.31 -11.12 -5.20
N PRO A 195 -11.50 -10.36 -6.30
CA PRO A 195 -12.13 -9.05 -6.23
C PRO A 195 -13.57 -9.09 -5.71
N ALA A 196 -13.92 -8.11 -4.88
CA ALA A 196 -15.32 -7.87 -4.55
C ALA A 196 -16.07 -7.35 -5.79
N VAL A 197 -17.27 -7.90 -6.03
CA VAL A 197 -18.16 -7.46 -7.11
C VAL A 197 -19.27 -6.60 -6.53
N ARG A 198 -19.40 -5.37 -7.04
CA ARG A 198 -20.45 -4.45 -6.58
C ARG A 198 -21.82 -4.91 -7.10
N LYS A 199 -22.57 -5.63 -6.25
CA LYS A 199 -23.98 -5.96 -6.53
C LYS A 199 -24.87 -4.75 -6.23
N LEU A 200 -25.51 -4.19 -7.25
CA LEU A 200 -26.58 -3.20 -7.03
C LEU A 200 -27.75 -3.83 -6.29
N THR A 201 -28.27 -3.16 -5.25
CA THR A 201 -29.44 -3.59 -4.50
C THR A 201 -30.69 -3.65 -5.39
N LYS A 202 -31.67 -4.49 -5.02
CA LYS A 202 -32.94 -4.64 -5.77
C LYS A 202 -33.64 -3.30 -5.98
N SER A 203 -33.67 -2.45 -4.95
CA SER A 203 -34.29 -1.12 -5.01
C SER A 203 -33.56 -0.17 -5.98
N THR A 204 -32.22 -0.12 -5.95
CA THR A 204 -31.44 0.71 -6.87
C THR A 204 -31.57 0.22 -8.32
N ARG A 205 -31.61 -1.12 -8.53
CA ARG A 205 -31.90 -1.70 -9.85
C ARG A 205 -33.28 -1.28 -10.36
N ALA A 206 -34.31 -1.38 -9.52
CA ALA A 206 -35.68 -0.98 -9.89
C ALA A 206 -35.77 0.51 -10.24
N ARG A 207 -35.13 1.39 -9.47
CA ARG A 207 -35.07 2.84 -9.74
C ARG A 207 -34.36 3.15 -11.06
N LEU A 208 -33.23 2.50 -11.33
CA LEU A 208 -32.49 2.68 -12.58
C LEU A 208 -33.29 2.18 -13.80
N LYS A 209 -33.94 1.01 -13.70
CA LYS A 209 -34.84 0.50 -14.75
C LYS A 209 -36.00 1.46 -15.02
N LYS A 210 -36.63 2.00 -13.96
CA LYS A 210 -37.69 3.00 -14.09
C LYS A 210 -37.20 4.29 -14.78
N LYS A 211 -35.98 4.74 -14.47
CA LYS A 211 -35.36 5.92 -15.11
C LYS A 211 -35.07 5.67 -16.60
N GLN A 212 -34.54 4.49 -16.94
CA GLN A 212 -34.29 4.09 -18.34
C GLN A 212 -35.59 4.03 -19.15
N ASN A 213 -36.61 3.32 -18.66
CA ASN A 213 -37.91 3.26 -19.34
C ASN A 213 -38.56 4.63 -19.52
N LYS A 214 -38.35 5.57 -18.58
CA LYS A 214 -38.86 6.95 -18.71
C LYS A 214 -38.11 7.73 -19.80
N ALA A 215 -36.79 7.56 -19.90
CA ALA A 215 -35.98 8.20 -20.93
C ALA A 215 -36.31 7.67 -22.34
N GLU A 216 -36.48 6.36 -22.48
CA GLU A 216 -36.89 5.71 -23.74
C GLU A 216 -38.26 6.22 -24.22
N ARG A 217 -39.25 6.32 -23.30
CA ARG A 217 -40.57 6.88 -23.63
C ARG A 217 -40.50 8.36 -24.02
N ALA A 218 -39.64 9.14 -23.38
CA ALA A 218 -39.47 10.56 -23.72
C ALA A 218 -38.83 10.74 -25.11
N GLN A 219 -37.88 9.89 -25.50
CA GLN A 219 -37.29 9.91 -26.85
C GLN A 219 -38.29 9.45 -27.92
N ALA A 220 -39.09 8.42 -27.64
CA ALA A 220 -40.11 7.94 -28.57
C ALA A 220 -41.24 8.96 -28.81
N GLY A 221 -41.56 9.81 -27.82
CA GLY A 221 -42.62 10.81 -27.91
C GLY A 221 -42.24 12.14 -28.58
N VAL A 222 -40.96 12.37 -28.89
CA VAL A 222 -40.47 13.61 -29.55
C VAL A 222 -40.31 13.42 -31.08
N SER A 223 -40.67 12.25 -31.60
CA SER A 223 -40.54 11.89 -33.03
C SER A 223 -41.85 12.06 -33.83
N VAL A 224 -42.74 12.98 -33.43
CA VAL A 224 -44.02 13.24 -34.11
C VAL A 224 -44.06 14.67 -34.62
#